data_AF-A0A965EIL8-F1
#
_entry.id   AF-A0A965EIL8-F1
#
_cell.length_a   1.000
_cell.length_b   1.000
_cell.length_c   1.000
_cell.angle_alpha   90.00
_cell.angle_beta   90.00
_cell.angle_gamma   90.00
#
_symmetry.space_group_name_H-M   'P 1'
#
loop_
_entity.id
_entity.type
_entity.pdbx_description
1 polymer ?
#
loop_
_entity_poly.entity_id
_entity_poly.type
_entity_poly.pdbx_seq_one_letter_code
_entity_poly.pdbx_strand_id
1 'polypeptide(L)'
;WLATVDWGTALAPIYKAHDAGIPVHVWVDETRPRNQGASLTAWELGKHGVPHTVIVDNVGGHLMQHGMVDLVITGTDRTTAAGDVCNKIGTYLKALAAHDNNVPFYVGLPGPTIDWTIEDGIRDIPIEQRDAAEVTEMTGRSPSGDISTVRIVPEGSFAANYAFDVTPARLVTGLITERGVSAASQAGLSKLYPELAG
;
A
#
# COMPACT_ATOMS: atom_id res chain seq x y z
N TRP A 1 -10.97 -11.90 -0.07
CA TRP A 1 -11.21 -10.56 -0.65
C TRP A 1 -11.73 -9.66 0.44
N LEU A 2 -10.85 -8.80 0.97
CA LEU A 2 -11.18 -7.97 2.13
C LEU A 2 -11.15 -6.45 1.84
N ALA A 3 -10.55 -6.02 0.71
CA ALA A 3 -10.46 -4.62 0.30
C ALA A 3 -11.39 -4.22 -0.87
N THR A 4 -11.90 -5.19 -1.65
CA THR A 4 -12.84 -4.98 -2.77
C THR A 4 -13.86 -6.12 -2.83
N VAL A 5 -14.87 -5.99 -3.71
CA VAL A 5 -15.92 -7.02 -3.91
C VAL A 5 -15.32 -8.38 -4.34
N ASP A 6 -14.25 -8.38 -5.15
CA ASP A 6 -13.50 -9.58 -5.58
C ASP A 6 -12.07 -9.20 -6.04
N TRP A 7 -11.12 -10.16 -6.00
CA TRP A 7 -9.70 -10.12 -6.43
C TRP A 7 -8.74 -9.07 -5.83
N GLY A 8 -9.23 -7.93 -5.35
CA GLY A 8 -8.41 -6.79 -4.91
C GLY A 8 -7.93 -5.90 -6.07
N THR A 9 -7.09 -4.92 -5.75
CA THR A 9 -6.38 -4.07 -6.73
C THR A 9 -4.93 -4.52 -6.86
N ALA A 10 -4.09 -4.17 -5.89
CA ALA A 10 -2.65 -4.48 -5.88
C ALA A 10 -2.34 -5.99 -5.90
N LEU A 11 -3.18 -6.80 -5.26
CA LEU A 11 -2.99 -8.26 -5.21
C LEU A 11 -3.54 -8.98 -6.44
N ALA A 12 -4.46 -8.37 -7.21
CA ALA A 12 -5.06 -9.02 -8.36
C ALA A 12 -4.03 -9.44 -9.44
N PRO A 13 -3.04 -8.60 -9.83
CA PRO A 13 -1.96 -9.01 -10.70
C PRO A 13 -1.12 -10.17 -10.12
N ILE A 14 -0.92 -10.20 -8.81
CA ILE A 14 -0.14 -11.25 -8.12
C ILE A 14 -0.84 -12.59 -8.25
N TYR A 15 -2.15 -12.65 -7.95
CA TYR A 15 -2.93 -13.89 -8.10
C TYR A 15 -2.93 -14.37 -9.55
N LYS A 16 -3.13 -13.47 -10.51
CA LYS A 16 -3.10 -13.83 -11.94
C LYS A 16 -1.72 -14.34 -12.38
N ALA A 17 -0.64 -13.74 -11.90
CA ALA A 17 0.71 -14.20 -12.20
C ALA A 17 0.98 -15.60 -11.60
N HIS A 18 0.62 -15.79 -10.34
CA HIS A 18 0.71 -17.08 -9.67
C HIS A 18 -0.07 -18.18 -10.41
N ASP A 19 -1.34 -17.92 -10.76
CA ASP A 19 -2.20 -18.89 -11.44
C ASP A 19 -1.73 -19.21 -12.86
N ALA A 20 -1.01 -18.28 -13.49
CA ALA A 20 -0.33 -18.48 -14.77
C ALA A 20 1.01 -19.26 -14.63
N GLY A 21 1.39 -19.67 -13.42
CA GLY A 21 2.64 -20.40 -13.15
C GLY A 21 3.89 -19.53 -13.14
N ILE A 22 3.76 -18.21 -13.08
CA ILE A 22 4.90 -17.30 -12.90
C ILE A 22 5.40 -17.46 -11.46
N PRO A 23 6.69 -17.73 -11.23
CA PRO A 23 7.23 -17.92 -9.89
C PRO A 23 7.29 -16.57 -9.16
N VAL A 24 6.22 -16.24 -8.45
CA VAL A 24 6.10 -15.03 -7.64
C VAL A 24 6.23 -15.36 -6.15
N HIS A 25 6.97 -14.52 -5.43
CA HIS A 25 6.98 -14.48 -3.98
C HIS A 25 6.67 -13.06 -3.52
N VAL A 26 5.89 -12.92 -2.44
CA VAL A 26 5.48 -11.61 -1.91
C VAL A 26 6.11 -11.36 -0.54
N TRP A 27 6.90 -10.29 -0.45
CA TRP A 27 7.25 -9.67 0.84
C TRP A 27 6.08 -8.82 1.31
N VAL A 28 5.48 -9.18 2.44
CA VAL A 28 4.29 -8.52 2.99
C VAL A 28 4.69 -7.69 4.19
N ASP A 29 4.71 -6.37 4.05
CA ASP A 29 4.84 -5.45 5.18
C ASP A 29 3.71 -5.69 6.18
N GLU A 30 4.00 -5.80 7.48
CA GLU A 30 2.98 -6.05 8.50
C GLU A 30 1.92 -4.94 8.52
N THR A 31 2.32 -3.70 8.21
CA THR A 31 1.51 -2.48 8.10
C THR A 31 0.98 -1.99 9.44
N ARG A 32 1.87 -1.55 10.34
CA ARG A 32 1.46 -0.90 11.60
C ARG A 32 0.71 0.42 11.33
N PRO A 33 -0.16 0.86 12.26
CA PRO A 33 -0.47 0.24 13.55
C PRO A 33 -1.48 -0.92 13.49
N ARG A 34 -2.26 -1.03 12.42
CA ARG A 34 -3.39 -1.97 12.33
C ARG A 34 -3.03 -3.38 11.88
N ASN A 35 -1.80 -3.57 11.42
CA ASN A 35 -1.26 -4.84 10.97
C ASN A 35 -2.09 -5.48 9.83
N GLN A 36 -2.60 -4.67 8.89
CA GLN A 36 -3.44 -5.18 7.80
C GLN A 36 -2.68 -6.13 6.87
N GLY A 37 -1.39 -5.90 6.66
CA GLY A 37 -0.58 -6.81 5.86
C GLY A 37 -0.40 -8.16 6.54
N ALA A 38 -0.05 -8.15 7.84
CA ALA A 38 0.11 -9.37 8.62
C ALA A 38 -1.20 -10.15 8.82
N SER A 39 -2.32 -9.47 9.03
CA SER A 39 -3.60 -10.12 9.38
C SER A 39 -4.50 -10.41 8.19
N LEU A 40 -4.53 -9.54 7.17
CA LEU A 40 -5.42 -9.66 6.01
C LEU A 40 -4.65 -10.14 4.78
N THR A 41 -3.59 -9.42 4.39
CA THR A 41 -2.86 -9.74 3.14
C THR A 41 -2.21 -11.12 3.20
N ALA A 42 -1.50 -11.43 4.29
CA ALA A 42 -0.90 -12.75 4.48
C ALA A 42 -1.95 -13.87 4.52
N TRP A 43 -3.11 -13.61 5.13
CA TRP A 43 -4.21 -14.57 5.16
C TRP A 43 -4.77 -14.82 3.74
N GLU A 44 -5.00 -13.77 2.94
CA GLU A 44 -5.51 -13.90 1.58
C GLU A 44 -4.51 -14.63 0.66
N LEU A 45 -3.23 -14.26 0.71
CA LEU A 45 -2.16 -14.93 -0.05
C LEU A 45 -2.03 -16.40 0.34
N GLY A 46 -2.05 -16.70 1.64
CA GLY A 46 -1.99 -18.07 2.15
C GLY A 46 -3.20 -18.91 1.75
N LYS A 47 -4.41 -18.31 1.68
CA LYS A 47 -5.61 -19.00 1.20
C LYS A 47 -5.57 -19.29 -0.29
N HIS A 48 -4.98 -18.41 -1.09
CA HIS A 48 -4.82 -18.61 -2.54
C HIS A 48 -3.63 -19.51 -2.89
N GLY A 49 -2.69 -19.71 -1.97
CA GLY A 49 -1.50 -20.53 -2.16
C GLY A 49 -0.28 -19.76 -2.67
N VAL A 50 -0.32 -18.43 -2.70
CA VAL A 50 0.79 -17.59 -3.14
C VAL A 50 1.91 -17.62 -2.08
N PRO A 51 3.15 -17.98 -2.45
CA PRO A 51 4.30 -17.91 -1.54
C PRO A 51 4.51 -16.48 -1.03
N HIS A 52 4.59 -16.32 0.29
CA HIS A 52 4.76 -15.00 0.90
C HIS A 52 5.50 -15.08 2.22
N THR A 53 6.10 -13.96 2.62
CA THR A 53 6.75 -13.80 3.93
C THR A 53 6.35 -12.45 4.52
N VAL A 54 5.82 -12.47 5.75
CA VAL A 54 5.50 -11.25 6.50
C VAL A 54 6.79 -10.65 7.08
N ILE A 55 6.97 -9.35 6.91
CA ILE A 55 8.11 -8.59 7.40
C ILE A 55 7.63 -7.40 8.22
N VAL A 56 8.44 -6.95 9.19
CA VAL A 56 8.19 -5.64 9.81
C VAL A 56 8.42 -4.54 8.78
N ASP A 57 7.69 -3.44 8.90
CA ASP A 57 7.64 -2.40 7.86
C ASP A 57 9.04 -1.89 7.48
N ASN A 58 9.97 -1.76 8.42
CA ASN A 58 11.28 -1.17 8.10
C ASN A 58 12.23 -2.11 7.33
N VAL A 59 11.90 -3.40 7.20
CA VAL A 59 12.75 -4.38 6.49
C VAL A 59 12.69 -4.20 4.98
N GLY A 60 11.60 -3.65 4.43
CA GLY A 60 11.42 -3.53 2.98
C GLY A 60 12.57 -2.79 2.29
N GLY A 61 13.06 -1.69 2.88
CA GLY A 61 14.19 -0.94 2.32
C GLY A 61 15.49 -1.74 2.31
N HIS A 62 15.75 -2.54 3.35
CA HIS A 62 16.91 -3.42 3.40
C HIS A 62 16.85 -4.50 2.30
N LEU A 63 15.68 -5.11 2.10
CA LEU A 63 15.50 -6.09 1.02
C LEU A 63 15.75 -5.48 -0.37
N MET A 64 15.30 -4.24 -0.60
CA MET A 64 15.56 -3.51 -1.85
C MET A 64 17.06 -3.23 -2.04
N GLN A 65 17.77 -2.80 -0.98
CA GLN A 65 19.23 -2.57 -1.02
C GLN A 65 20.03 -3.82 -1.40
N HIS A 66 19.51 -5.00 -1.05
CA HIS A 66 20.15 -6.27 -1.35
C HIS A 66 19.61 -6.93 -2.63
N GLY A 67 18.84 -6.21 -3.44
CA GLY A 67 18.32 -6.73 -4.72
C GLY A 67 17.35 -7.89 -4.58
N MET A 68 16.68 -8.01 -3.42
CA MET A 68 15.73 -9.09 -3.12
C MET A 68 14.28 -8.74 -3.52
N VAL A 69 14.07 -7.53 -4.06
CA VAL A 69 12.75 -7.03 -4.47
C VAL A 69 12.86 -6.56 -5.92
N ASP A 70 12.10 -7.21 -6.80
CA ASP A 70 12.07 -6.86 -8.23
C ASP A 70 11.13 -5.68 -8.53
N LEU A 71 10.08 -5.51 -7.73
CA LEU A 71 9.02 -4.54 -7.94
C LEU A 71 8.26 -4.29 -6.64
N VAL A 72 7.85 -3.03 -6.41
CA VAL A 72 6.89 -2.67 -5.37
C VAL A 72 5.54 -2.40 -6.02
N ILE A 73 4.48 -2.95 -5.43
CA ILE A 73 3.10 -2.65 -5.83
C ILE A 73 2.22 -2.38 -4.61
N THR A 74 1.49 -1.26 -4.62
CA THR A 74 0.54 -0.91 -3.57
C THR A 74 -0.84 -0.63 -4.14
N GLY A 75 -1.83 -0.50 -3.25
CA GLY A 75 -3.11 0.12 -3.58
C GLY A 75 -3.05 1.64 -3.49
N THR A 76 -4.23 2.25 -3.52
CA THR A 76 -4.45 3.66 -3.22
C THR A 76 -5.73 3.81 -2.42
N ASP A 77 -5.79 4.84 -1.59
CA ASP A 77 -7.05 5.36 -1.03
C ASP A 77 -7.57 6.50 -1.91
N ARG A 78 -6.67 7.39 -2.35
CA ARG A 78 -6.99 8.48 -3.29
C ARG A 78 -5.79 8.83 -4.15
N THR A 79 -5.99 8.98 -5.45
CA THR A 79 -4.95 9.47 -6.38
C THR A 79 -5.38 10.80 -6.98
N THR A 80 -4.50 11.79 -7.05
CA THR A 80 -4.82 13.12 -7.60
C THR A 80 -4.84 13.13 -9.12
N ALA A 81 -5.39 14.18 -9.73
CA ALA A 81 -5.29 14.40 -11.18
C ALA A 81 -3.82 14.48 -11.65
N ALA A 82 -2.91 14.97 -10.80
CA ALA A 82 -1.48 15.05 -11.11
C ALA A 82 -0.74 13.72 -10.94
N GLY A 83 -1.39 12.69 -10.36
CA GLY A 83 -0.81 11.37 -10.13
C GLY A 83 -0.15 11.19 -8.77
N ASP A 84 -0.31 12.13 -7.83
CA ASP A 84 0.10 11.91 -6.44
C ASP A 84 -0.81 10.88 -5.79
N VAL A 85 -0.23 9.97 -5.00
CA VAL A 85 -0.95 8.83 -4.44
C VAL A 85 -1.02 8.97 -2.93
N CYS A 86 -2.22 9.15 -2.40
CA CYS A 86 -2.52 8.98 -0.98
C CYS A 86 -2.90 7.52 -0.72
N ASN A 87 -2.14 6.88 0.16
CA ASN A 87 -2.34 5.49 0.55
C ASN A 87 -1.90 5.29 2.01
N LYS A 88 -2.07 4.08 2.54
CA LYS A 88 -1.68 3.69 3.90
C LYS A 88 -0.30 4.26 4.29
N ILE A 89 -0.24 4.83 5.50
CA ILE A 89 1.01 5.36 6.09
C ILE A 89 2.15 4.34 5.94
N GLY A 90 3.31 4.82 5.50
CA GLY A 90 4.47 4.02 5.12
C GLY A 90 4.68 3.92 3.60
N THR A 91 3.64 4.13 2.77
CA THR A 91 3.74 4.02 1.31
C THR A 91 4.81 4.95 0.74
N TYR A 92 4.84 6.22 1.19
CA TYR A 92 5.86 7.18 0.77
C TYR A 92 7.29 6.70 1.07
N LEU A 93 7.51 6.09 2.24
CA LEU A 93 8.84 5.57 2.60
C LEU A 93 9.25 4.39 1.71
N LYS A 94 8.30 3.54 1.30
CA LYS A 94 8.55 2.48 0.32
C LYS A 94 8.90 3.03 -1.04
N ALA A 95 8.21 4.07 -1.48
CA ALA A 95 8.47 4.72 -2.76
C ALA A 95 9.85 5.39 -2.78
N LEU A 96 10.27 6.02 -1.68
CA LEU A 96 11.63 6.55 -1.53
C LEU A 96 12.69 5.45 -1.59
N ALA A 97 12.51 4.37 -0.84
CA ALA A 97 13.46 3.25 -0.83
C ALA A 97 13.52 2.57 -2.22
N ALA A 98 12.38 2.38 -2.87
CA ALA A 98 12.32 1.82 -4.21
C ALA A 98 13.06 2.70 -5.22
N HIS A 99 12.79 4.01 -5.21
CA HIS A 99 13.48 4.97 -6.07
C HIS A 99 14.99 4.97 -5.86
N ASP A 100 15.47 5.03 -4.61
CA ASP A 100 16.91 5.04 -4.29
C ASP A 100 17.63 3.76 -4.76
N ASN A 101 16.92 2.62 -4.75
CA ASN A 101 17.45 1.32 -5.16
C ASN A 101 17.11 0.94 -6.61
N ASN A 102 16.54 1.86 -7.40
CA ASN A 102 16.11 1.63 -8.78
C ASN A 102 15.10 0.46 -8.94
N VAL A 103 14.27 0.24 -7.93
CA VAL A 103 13.16 -0.72 -7.96
C VAL A 103 11.90 -0.01 -8.47
N PRO A 104 11.19 -0.53 -9.48
CA PRO A 104 9.97 0.09 -9.98
C PRO A 104 8.86 0.05 -8.92
N PHE A 105 8.13 1.16 -8.81
CA PHE A 105 7.04 1.37 -7.85
C PHE A 105 5.71 1.58 -8.58
N TYR A 106 4.81 0.61 -8.51
CA TYR A 106 3.51 0.64 -9.16
C TYR A 106 2.37 0.82 -8.16
N VAL A 107 1.30 1.47 -8.61
CA VAL A 107 0.09 1.63 -7.82
C VAL A 107 -1.10 1.08 -8.59
N GLY A 108 -1.78 0.10 -8.00
CA GLY A 108 -3.02 -0.47 -8.52
C GLY A 108 -4.23 0.28 -8.00
N LEU A 109 -5.00 0.89 -8.90
CA LEU A 109 -6.11 1.76 -8.55
C LEU A 109 -7.27 1.65 -9.55
N PRO A 110 -8.54 1.61 -9.10
CA PRO A 110 -9.67 1.73 -10.01
C PRO A 110 -9.95 3.21 -10.31
N GLY A 111 -10.45 3.52 -11.51
CA GLY A 111 -10.76 4.89 -11.95
C GLY A 111 -11.48 5.78 -10.92
N PRO A 112 -12.49 5.30 -10.18
CA PRO A 112 -13.19 6.10 -9.16
C PRO A 112 -12.34 6.58 -7.98
N THR A 113 -11.14 6.03 -7.77
CA THR A 113 -10.21 6.51 -6.72
C THR A 113 -9.39 7.72 -7.17
N ILE A 114 -9.50 8.11 -8.45
CA ILE A 114 -8.87 9.31 -8.98
C ILE A 114 -9.75 10.53 -8.64
N ASP A 115 -9.22 11.44 -7.82
CA ASP A 115 -9.83 12.72 -7.52
C ASP A 115 -9.33 13.77 -8.51
N TRP A 116 -10.13 14.00 -9.55
CA TRP A 116 -9.84 14.95 -10.63
C TRP A 116 -9.85 16.42 -10.17
N THR A 117 -10.31 16.70 -8.95
CA THR A 117 -10.42 18.07 -8.41
C THR A 117 -9.17 18.51 -7.64
N ILE A 118 -8.24 17.59 -7.39
CA ILE A 118 -7.02 17.84 -6.63
C ILE A 118 -5.82 17.69 -7.56
N GLU A 119 -4.90 18.66 -7.49
CA GLU A 119 -3.61 18.60 -8.19
C GLU A 119 -2.47 18.28 -7.21
N ASP A 120 -2.34 19.04 -6.12
CA ASP A 120 -1.26 18.87 -5.13
C ASP A 120 -1.73 17.97 -3.98
N GLY A 121 -1.30 16.71 -3.98
CA GLY A 121 -1.73 15.75 -2.98
C GLY A 121 -1.26 16.11 -1.57
N ILE A 122 -0.02 16.62 -1.44
CA ILE A 122 0.60 16.91 -0.13
C ILE A 122 -0.13 18.06 0.55
N ARG A 123 -0.49 19.09 -0.22
CA ARG A 123 -1.16 20.28 0.31
C ARG A 123 -2.65 20.04 0.54
N ASP A 124 -3.31 19.37 -0.39
CA ASP A 124 -4.78 19.43 -0.50
C ASP A 124 -5.48 18.15 -0.02
N ILE A 125 -4.80 17.01 0.16
CA ILE A 125 -5.41 15.80 0.72
C ILE A 125 -5.37 15.86 2.27
N PRO A 126 -6.54 15.89 2.95
CA PRO A 126 -6.57 15.81 4.40
C PRO A 126 -6.18 14.42 4.88
N ILE A 127 -5.20 14.35 5.78
CA ILE A 127 -4.74 13.09 6.36
C ILE A 127 -5.50 12.79 7.65
N GLU A 128 -6.21 11.65 7.67
CA GLU A 128 -6.93 11.16 8.83
C GLU A 128 -5.96 10.93 10.00
N GLN A 129 -6.24 11.60 11.13
CA GLN A 129 -5.62 11.30 12.42
C GLN A 129 -6.59 10.45 13.25
N ARG A 130 -6.05 9.39 13.83
CA ARG A 130 -6.83 8.31 14.45
C ARG A 130 -6.42 8.16 15.90
N ASP A 131 -7.14 7.33 16.64
CA ASP A 131 -6.89 7.14 18.06
C ASP A 131 -5.45 6.64 18.31
N ALA A 132 -4.76 7.26 19.26
CA ALA A 132 -3.43 6.87 19.71
C ALA A 132 -3.39 5.45 20.28
N ALA A 133 -4.53 4.90 20.73
CA ALA A 133 -4.67 3.52 21.17
C ALA A 133 -4.18 2.51 20.11
N GLU A 134 -4.39 2.76 18.81
CA GLU A 134 -3.92 1.82 17.76
C GLU A 134 -2.38 1.72 17.73
N VAL A 135 -1.68 2.79 18.10
CA VAL A 135 -0.21 2.80 18.19
C VAL A 135 0.25 2.26 19.54
N THR A 136 -0.42 2.64 20.62
CA THR A 136 0.02 2.34 21.99
C THR A 136 -0.36 0.95 22.48
N GLU A 137 -1.30 0.29 21.82
CA GLU A 137 -1.82 -1.03 22.17
C GLU A 137 -1.66 -2.00 21.00
N MET A 138 -1.57 -3.30 21.32
CA MET A 138 -1.45 -4.38 20.35
C MET A 138 -2.39 -5.52 20.72
N THR A 139 -3.22 -5.91 19.77
CA THR A 139 -4.10 -7.09 19.89
C THR A 139 -3.44 -8.27 19.19
N GLY A 140 -3.36 -9.40 19.89
CA GLY A 140 -2.74 -10.61 19.37
C GLY A 140 -3.36 -11.87 19.94
N ARG A 141 -3.00 -13.01 19.33
CA ARG A 141 -3.41 -14.35 19.78
C ARG A 141 -2.34 -14.94 20.71
N SER A 142 -2.76 -15.38 21.89
CA SER A 142 -1.90 -16.04 22.87
C SER A 142 -1.57 -17.49 22.45
N PRO A 143 -0.62 -18.16 23.12
CA PRO A 143 -0.38 -19.60 22.93
C PRO A 143 -1.59 -20.49 23.24
N SER A 144 -2.53 -20.04 24.10
CA SER A 144 -3.78 -20.74 24.38
C SER A 144 -4.86 -20.53 23.30
N GLY A 145 -4.62 -19.62 22.34
CA GLY A 145 -5.55 -19.30 21.26
C GLY A 145 -6.47 -18.12 21.56
N ASP A 146 -6.42 -17.57 22.77
CA ASP A 146 -7.20 -16.42 23.21
C ASP A 146 -6.71 -15.14 22.55
N ILE A 147 -7.63 -14.20 22.27
CA ILE A 147 -7.28 -12.87 21.78
C ILE A 147 -7.20 -11.92 22.97
N SER A 148 -6.08 -11.21 23.10
CA SER A 148 -5.88 -10.21 24.15
C SER A 148 -5.26 -8.94 23.59
N THR A 149 -5.59 -7.80 24.19
CA THR A 149 -5.00 -6.50 23.89
C THR A 149 -4.09 -6.08 25.03
N VAL A 150 -2.87 -5.66 24.71
CA VAL A 150 -1.86 -5.22 25.68
C VAL A 150 -1.30 -3.85 25.30
N ARG A 151 -0.89 -3.08 26.30
CA ARG A 151 -0.17 -1.81 26.10
C ARG A 151 1.31 -2.08 25.84
N ILE A 152 1.85 -1.49 24.79
CA ILE A 152 3.24 -1.70 24.34
C ILE A 152 4.14 -0.46 24.51
N VAL A 153 3.60 0.64 25.03
CA VAL A 153 4.34 1.86 25.34
C VAL A 153 4.38 2.12 26.86
N PRO A 154 5.38 2.86 27.37
CA PRO A 154 5.41 3.28 28.77
C PRO A 154 4.18 4.11 29.16
N GLU A 155 3.74 3.99 30.42
CA GLU A 155 2.66 4.81 30.97
C GLU A 155 2.94 6.31 30.81
N GLY A 156 1.91 7.09 30.46
CA GLY A 156 2.03 8.52 30.19
C GLY A 156 2.62 8.90 28.82
N SER A 157 3.01 7.93 27.99
CA SER A 157 3.49 8.22 26.63
C SER A 157 2.35 8.64 25.70
N PHE A 158 2.57 9.71 24.93
CA PHE A 158 1.68 10.12 23.85
C PHE A 158 2.08 9.45 22.54
N ALA A 159 1.12 9.24 21.63
CA ALA A 159 1.38 8.76 20.28
C ALA A 159 0.62 9.59 19.25
N ALA A 160 1.24 9.80 18.09
CA ALA A 160 0.59 10.35 16.91
C ALA A 160 0.23 9.19 15.97
N ASN A 161 -0.96 9.24 15.36
CA ASN A 161 -1.45 8.18 14.50
C ASN A 161 -2.08 8.77 13.24
N TYR A 162 -1.26 8.98 12.22
CA TYR A 162 -1.71 9.37 10.89
C TYR A 162 -1.95 8.11 10.07
N ALA A 163 -3.13 7.97 9.47
CA ALA A 163 -3.50 6.73 8.79
C ALA A 163 -2.94 6.59 7.37
N PHE A 164 -2.52 7.70 6.76
CA PHE A 164 -2.12 7.79 5.36
C PHE A 164 -0.92 8.73 5.20
N ASP A 165 -0.19 8.58 4.09
CA ASP A 165 0.73 9.57 3.57
C ASP A 165 0.51 9.77 2.07
N VAL A 166 1.16 10.80 1.52
CA VAL A 166 1.12 11.11 0.09
C VAL A 166 2.48 10.77 -0.51
N THR A 167 2.45 9.93 -1.53
CA THR A 167 3.57 9.61 -2.40
C THR A 167 3.52 10.50 -3.63
N PRO A 168 4.49 11.41 -3.83
CA PRO A 168 4.53 12.27 -5.00
C PRO A 168 4.66 11.48 -6.30
N ALA A 169 3.99 11.94 -7.36
CA ALA A 169 3.94 11.28 -8.66
C ALA A 169 5.32 10.92 -9.23
N ARG A 170 6.34 11.76 -8.95
CA ARG A 170 7.74 11.52 -9.37
C ARG A 170 8.38 10.24 -8.81
N LEU A 171 7.81 9.66 -7.75
CA LEU A 171 8.28 8.39 -7.15
C LEU A 171 7.48 7.18 -7.66
N VAL A 172 6.44 7.40 -8.45
CA VAL A 172 5.56 6.35 -8.96
C VAL A 172 5.95 6.02 -10.40
N THR A 173 6.39 4.79 -10.64
CA THR A 173 6.75 4.30 -11.98
C THR A 173 5.54 4.22 -12.89
N GLY A 174 4.39 3.75 -12.37
CA GLY A 174 3.17 3.66 -13.16
C GLY A 174 1.92 3.42 -12.34
N LEU A 175 0.80 3.90 -12.89
CA LEU A 175 -0.55 3.75 -12.38
C LEU A 175 -1.25 2.66 -13.18
N ILE A 176 -1.74 1.61 -12.50
CA ILE A 176 -2.40 0.45 -13.10
C ILE A 176 -3.90 0.53 -12.82
N THR A 177 -4.69 0.76 -13.86
CA THR A 177 -6.15 0.85 -13.76
C THR A 177 -6.86 -0.21 -14.58
N GLU A 178 -8.20 -0.27 -14.48
CA GLU A 178 -9.02 -1.12 -15.33
C GLU A 178 -8.94 -0.76 -16.82
N ARG A 179 -8.40 0.43 -17.16
CA ARG A 179 -8.23 0.92 -18.54
C ARG A 179 -6.81 0.77 -19.09
N GLY A 180 -5.87 0.25 -18.29
CA GLY A 180 -4.49 0.03 -18.69
C GLY A 180 -3.48 0.63 -17.72
N VAL A 181 -2.26 0.85 -18.21
CA VAL A 181 -1.17 1.42 -17.42
C VAL A 181 -0.80 2.79 -17.96
N SER A 182 -0.65 3.79 -17.09
CA SER A 182 -0.17 5.12 -17.44
C SER A 182 1.00 5.56 -16.57
N ALA A 183 1.75 6.55 -17.05
CA ALA A 183 2.62 7.32 -16.17
C ALA A 183 1.79 8.00 -15.06
N ALA A 184 2.36 8.16 -13.87
CA ALA A 184 1.78 8.97 -12.80
C ALA A 184 1.89 10.45 -13.16
N SER A 185 0.91 10.92 -13.94
CA SER A 185 0.82 12.30 -14.40
C SER A 185 -0.59 12.57 -14.92
N GLN A 186 -0.99 13.83 -14.91
CA GLN A 186 -2.24 14.28 -15.54
C GLN A 186 -2.32 13.85 -17.01
N ALA A 187 -1.26 14.09 -17.80
CA ALA A 187 -1.23 13.68 -19.20
C ALA A 187 -1.33 12.16 -19.39
N GLY A 188 -0.84 11.36 -18.44
CA GLY A 188 -0.98 9.90 -18.45
C GLY A 188 -2.43 9.48 -18.16
N LEU A 189 -3.01 10.03 -17.11
CA LEU A 189 -4.38 9.72 -16.68
C LEU A 189 -5.43 10.21 -17.69
N SER A 190 -5.28 11.42 -18.24
CA SER A 190 -6.19 11.96 -19.26
C SER A 190 -6.24 11.13 -20.55
N LYS A 191 -5.20 10.36 -20.87
CA LYS A 191 -5.25 9.41 -21.99
C LYS A 191 -6.15 8.22 -21.72
N LEU A 192 -6.21 7.76 -20.46
CA LEU A 192 -7.08 6.65 -20.04
C LEU A 192 -8.52 7.12 -19.76
N TYR A 193 -8.69 8.36 -19.30
CA TYR A 193 -9.97 8.95 -18.93
C TYR A 193 -10.20 10.30 -19.62
N PRO A 194 -10.29 10.35 -20.96
CA PRO A 194 -10.46 11.60 -21.70
C PRO A 194 -11.76 12.33 -21.36
N GLU A 195 -12.78 11.62 -20.88
CA GLU A 195 -14.05 12.19 -20.46
C GLU A 195 -14.00 12.92 -19.11
N LEU A 196 -12.95 12.69 -18.32
CA LEU A 196 -12.71 13.32 -17.01
C LEU A 196 -11.56 14.34 -17.07
N ALA A 197 -10.87 14.42 -18.21
CA ALA A 197 -9.84 15.40 -18.48
C ALA A 197 -10.49 16.75 -18.81
N GLY A 198 -10.73 17.57 -17.79
CA GLY A 198 -11.29 18.92 -17.90
C GLY A 198 -10.54 19.90 -17.03
#